data_AF-A0A5C7AX93-F1
#
_entry.id   AF-A0A5C7AX93-F1
#
_cell.length_a   1.000
_cell.length_b   1.000
_cell.length_c   1.000
_cell.angle_alpha   90.00
_cell.angle_beta   90.00
_cell.angle_gamma   90.00
#
_symmetry.space_group_name_H-M   'P 1'
#
loop_
_entity.id
_entity.type
_entity.pdbx_description
1 polymer ?
#
loop_
_entity_poly.entity_id
_entity_poly.type
_entity_poly.pdbx_seq_one_letter_code
_entity_poly.pdbx_strand_id
1 'polypeptide(L)'
;MNKPKYLYKSEESFKVFEFTSEGSKGEIRKLVQFSETGTENVYNLAFGDFDENTQEINDFSVTNNGDSQKVLTTVASTVYAFIDKHPEAMIFATGSTNARTRLYRIGITNNLTEISKDFVVFGLMKNGNHWEHFTVGVEYEAFLISKKENI
;
A
#
# COMPACT_ATOMS: atom_id res chain seq x y z
N MET A 1 6.75 10.16 -8.88
CA MET A 1 6.18 10.51 -7.56
C MET A 1 6.82 11.80 -7.04
N ASN A 2 6.12 12.94 -7.13
CA ASN A 2 6.66 14.27 -6.78
C ASN A 2 6.36 14.72 -5.33
N LYS A 3 5.64 13.90 -4.55
CA LYS A 3 5.29 14.21 -3.15
C LYS A 3 6.40 13.76 -2.19
N PRO A 4 6.57 14.41 -1.03
CA PRO A 4 7.52 13.98 -0.02
C PRO A 4 7.30 12.51 0.38
N LYS A 5 8.39 11.75 0.44
CA LYS A 5 8.42 10.35 0.88
C LYS A 5 9.68 10.09 1.71
N TYR A 6 9.68 9.00 2.45
CA TYR A 6 10.90 8.51 3.10
C TYR A 6 11.78 7.77 2.10
N LEU A 7 13.08 7.79 2.36
CA LEU A 7 13.98 6.82 1.75
C LEU A 7 13.71 5.45 2.39
N TYR A 8 13.83 4.41 1.58
CA TYR A 8 13.61 3.04 2.01
C TYR A 8 14.70 2.14 1.43
N LYS A 9 14.90 1.00 2.07
CA LYS A 9 15.70 -0.12 1.56
C LYS A 9 14.77 -1.31 1.29
N SER A 10 15.23 -2.23 0.46
CA SER A 10 14.55 -3.50 0.20
C SER A 10 15.54 -4.65 0.20
N GLU A 11 15.02 -5.86 0.36
CA GLU A 11 15.77 -7.06 -0.03
C GLU A 11 15.72 -7.29 -1.55
N GLU A 12 16.50 -8.25 -2.05
CA GLU A 12 16.77 -8.45 -3.49
C GLU A 12 15.52 -8.73 -4.35
N SER A 13 14.53 -9.40 -3.77
CA SER A 13 13.27 -9.75 -4.44
C SER A 13 12.23 -8.64 -4.39
N PHE A 14 12.50 -7.54 -3.68
CA PHE A 14 11.62 -6.39 -3.52
C PHE A 14 10.26 -6.76 -2.88
N LYS A 15 10.14 -7.92 -2.23
CA LYS A 15 8.96 -8.32 -1.46
C LYS A 15 8.89 -7.65 -0.09
N VAL A 16 10.02 -7.20 0.47
CA VAL A 16 10.04 -6.48 1.75
C VAL A 16 10.79 -5.16 1.63
N PHE A 17 10.17 -4.09 2.12
CA PHE A 17 10.76 -2.75 2.22
C PHE A 17 10.75 -2.25 3.66
N GLU A 18 11.79 -1.54 4.06
CA GLU A 18 11.92 -0.92 5.38
C GLU A 18 12.21 0.58 5.24
N PHE A 19 11.55 1.39 6.08
CA PHE A 19 11.85 2.81 6.26
C PHE A 19 11.56 3.27 7.69
N THR A 20 12.16 4.40 8.06
CA THR A 20 11.91 5.07 9.35
C THR A 20 10.97 6.25 9.14
N SER A 21 9.85 6.24 9.86
CA SER A 21 8.93 7.37 9.98
C SER A 21 9.40 8.29 11.10
N GLU A 22 9.50 9.58 10.81
CA GLU A 22 9.95 10.61 11.74
C GLU A 22 8.81 11.59 11.99
N GLY A 23 8.44 11.77 13.25
CA GLY A 23 7.34 12.66 13.60
C GLY A 23 7.25 12.96 15.08
N SER A 24 6.07 13.39 15.51
CA SER A 24 5.82 13.89 16.87
C SER A 24 5.99 12.83 17.98
N LYS A 25 6.02 11.55 17.62
CA LYS A 25 6.24 10.41 18.52
C LYS A 25 7.64 9.82 18.39
N GLY A 26 8.54 10.50 17.67
CA GLY A 26 9.90 10.06 17.43
C GLY A 26 10.03 9.24 16.15
N GLU A 27 11.08 8.42 16.11
CA GLU A 27 11.42 7.53 15.02
C GLU A 27 10.70 6.19 15.17
N ILE A 28 10.01 5.76 14.12
CA ILE A 28 9.23 4.52 14.10
C ILE A 28 9.63 3.73 12.86
N ARG A 29 10.23 2.56 13.08
CA ARG A 29 10.56 1.61 12.00
C ARG A 29 9.26 1.04 11.43
N LYS A 30 9.14 1.06 10.10
CA LYS A 30 7.97 0.58 9.37
C LYS A 30 8.37 -0.35 8.25
N LEU A 31 7.52 -1.33 7.99
CA LEU A 31 7.70 -2.31 6.93
C LEU A 31 6.55 -2.27 5.93
N VAL A 32 6.86 -2.51 4.65
CA VAL A 32 5.90 -2.87 3.60
C VAL A 32 6.27 -4.25 3.09
N GLN A 33 5.31 -5.15 3.04
CA GLN A 33 5.50 -6.52 2.58
C GLN A 33 4.49 -6.89 1.50
N PHE A 34 4.99 -7.56 0.47
CA PHE A 34 4.23 -8.16 -0.62
C PHE A 34 4.29 -9.67 -0.48
N SER A 35 3.14 -10.30 -0.23
CA SER A 35 3.01 -11.76 -0.11
C SER A 35 2.13 -12.32 -1.22
N GLU A 36 2.49 -13.48 -1.74
CA GLU A 36 1.68 -14.18 -2.73
C GLU A 36 0.31 -14.54 -2.13
N THR A 37 -0.74 -14.42 -2.93
CA THR A 37 -2.07 -14.93 -2.59
C THR A 37 -2.27 -16.33 -3.20
N GLY A 38 -3.45 -16.92 -3.00
CA GLY A 38 -3.84 -18.15 -3.72
C GLY A 38 -4.11 -17.95 -5.22
N THR A 39 -4.04 -16.71 -5.72
CA THR A 39 -4.23 -16.36 -7.13
C THR A 39 -2.90 -15.96 -7.74
N GLU A 40 -2.57 -16.58 -8.88
CA GLU A 40 -1.34 -16.30 -9.62
C GLU A 40 -1.19 -14.81 -9.93
N ASN A 41 0.03 -14.30 -9.79
CA ASN A 41 0.39 -12.90 -9.99
C ASN A 41 -0.35 -11.89 -9.09
N VAL A 42 -1.20 -12.31 -8.14
CA VAL A 42 -1.85 -11.42 -7.18
C VAL A 42 -1.11 -11.47 -5.85
N TYR A 43 -0.64 -10.30 -5.42
CA TYR A 43 0.12 -10.12 -4.19
C TYR A 43 -0.65 -9.26 -3.20
N ASN A 44 -0.75 -9.70 -1.96
CA ASN A 44 -1.27 -8.90 -0.86
C ASN A 44 -0.22 -7.90 -0.39
N LEU A 45 -0.61 -6.63 -0.26
CA LEU A 45 0.18 -5.57 0.36
C LEU A 45 -0.20 -5.43 1.83
N ALA A 46 0.76 -5.73 2.70
CA ALA A 46 0.73 -5.40 4.12
C ALA A 46 1.70 -4.25 4.42
N PHE A 47 1.31 -3.35 5.32
CA PHE A 47 2.17 -2.27 5.78
C PHE A 47 1.88 -1.99 7.25
N GLY A 48 2.90 -1.76 8.06
CA GLY A 48 2.70 -1.48 9.48
C GLY A 48 4.00 -1.14 10.19
N ASP A 49 3.90 -1.05 11.50
CA ASP A 49 5.05 -0.81 12.37
C ASP A 49 5.81 -2.12 12.55
N PHE A 50 7.13 -2.04 12.61
CA PHE A 50 7.95 -3.20 12.92
C PHE A 50 7.85 -3.50 14.43
N ASP A 51 7.46 -4.71 14.78
CA ASP A 51 7.47 -5.16 16.18
C ASP A 51 8.78 -5.89 16.48
N GLU A 52 9.62 -5.28 17.32
CA GLU A 52 10.93 -5.83 17.70
C GLU A 52 10.83 -7.17 18.45
N ASN A 53 9.70 -7.47 19.09
CA ASN A 53 9.53 -8.71 19.86
C ASN A 53 9.20 -9.89 18.98
N THR A 54 8.31 -9.69 18.00
CA THR A 54 7.87 -10.75 17.08
C THR A 54 8.71 -10.79 15.81
N GLN A 55 9.45 -9.71 15.51
CA GLN A 55 10.14 -9.47 14.24
C GLN A 55 9.19 -9.44 13.03
N GLU A 56 7.92 -9.11 13.27
CA GLU A 56 6.86 -9.10 12.26
C GLU A 56 6.25 -7.71 12.10
N ILE A 57 5.42 -7.56 11.05
CA ILE A 57 4.61 -6.37 10.84
C ILE A 57 3.44 -6.36 11.82
N ASN A 58 3.34 -5.31 12.63
CA ASN A 58 2.14 -4.99 13.37
C ASN A 58 1.28 -4.00 12.57
N ASP A 59 0.33 -4.53 11.81
CA ASP A 59 -0.58 -3.74 10.97
C ASP A 59 -1.84 -3.23 11.71
N PHE A 60 -2.02 -3.63 12.97
CA PHE A 60 -3.05 -3.12 13.89
C PHE A 60 -2.62 -1.86 14.65
N SER A 61 -1.32 -1.59 14.70
CA SER A 61 -0.76 -0.42 15.38
C SER A 61 -1.27 0.89 14.78
N VAL A 62 -1.61 1.84 15.65
CA VAL A 62 -1.96 3.23 15.29
C VAL A 62 -1.03 4.16 16.04
N THR A 63 0.12 4.46 15.44
CA THR A 63 1.13 5.32 16.08
C THR A 63 0.83 6.80 16.01
N ASN A 64 0.06 7.24 14.99
CA ASN A 64 -0.36 8.63 14.80
C ASN A 64 0.82 9.62 14.90
N ASN A 65 1.92 9.31 14.19
CA ASN A 65 3.17 10.08 14.28
C ASN A 65 3.08 11.48 13.65
N GLY A 66 1.96 11.82 13.00
CA GLY A 66 1.71 13.12 12.37
C GLY A 66 2.17 13.24 10.91
N ASP A 67 2.62 12.14 10.31
CA ASP A 67 3.26 12.09 8.99
C ASP A 67 2.55 11.14 8.01
N SER A 68 1.29 10.79 8.27
CA SER A 68 0.52 9.76 7.52
C SER A 68 0.54 9.95 6.00
N GLN A 69 0.55 11.20 5.51
CA GLN A 69 0.63 11.47 4.07
C GLN A 69 1.99 11.10 3.47
N LYS A 70 3.10 11.39 4.17
CA LYS A 70 4.46 11.01 3.76
C LYS A 70 4.64 9.49 3.83
N VAL A 71 4.09 8.86 4.87
CA VAL A 71 4.01 7.39 4.99
C VAL A 71 3.26 6.77 3.80
N LEU A 72 2.04 7.23 3.50
CA LEU A 72 1.24 6.68 2.39
C LEU A 72 1.88 6.93 1.02
N THR A 73 2.55 8.07 0.83
CA THR A 73 3.35 8.34 -0.37
C THR A 73 4.54 7.37 -0.45
N THR A 74 5.16 7.03 0.68
CA THR A 74 6.24 6.04 0.73
C THR A 74 5.74 4.65 0.33
N VAL A 75 4.60 4.21 0.88
CA VAL A 75 3.95 2.93 0.52
C VAL A 75 3.58 2.90 -0.97
N ALA A 76 3.00 3.97 -1.51
CA ALA A 76 2.73 4.02 -2.95
C ALA A 76 4.03 3.92 -3.78
N SER A 77 5.15 4.48 -3.30
CA SER A 77 6.44 4.38 -3.98
C SER A 77 7.02 2.96 -3.97
N THR A 78 6.78 2.17 -2.91
CA THR A 78 7.22 0.77 -2.87
C THR A 78 6.38 -0.10 -3.82
N VAL A 79 5.11 0.22 -4.04
CA VAL A 79 4.28 -0.43 -5.08
C VAL A 79 4.89 -0.25 -6.47
N TYR A 80 5.32 0.97 -6.81
CA TYR A 80 6.04 1.21 -8.08
C TYR A 80 7.31 0.36 -8.19
N ALA A 81 8.14 0.36 -7.14
CA ALA A 81 9.40 -0.40 -7.14
C ALA A 81 9.16 -1.92 -7.25
N PHE A 82 8.12 -2.43 -6.61
CA PHE A 82 7.76 -3.85 -6.68
C PHE A 82 7.26 -4.24 -8.08
N ILE A 83 6.33 -3.47 -8.67
CA ILE A 83 5.79 -3.79 -10.01
C ILE A 83 6.82 -3.55 -11.14
N ASP A 84 7.81 -2.70 -10.92
CA ASP A 84 8.95 -2.58 -11.84
C ASP A 84 9.78 -3.89 -11.88
N LYS A 85 9.99 -4.50 -10.71
CA LYS A 85 10.67 -5.79 -10.57
C LYS A 85 9.81 -6.99 -11.02
N HIS A 86 8.49 -6.91 -10.82
CA HIS A 86 7.50 -7.96 -11.12
C HIS A 86 6.39 -7.40 -12.02
N PRO A 87 6.61 -7.25 -13.34
CA PRO A 87 5.69 -6.52 -14.23
C PRO A 87 4.28 -7.09 -14.33
N GLU A 88 4.12 -8.41 -14.16
CA GLU A 88 2.81 -9.06 -14.23
C GLU A 88 2.02 -8.97 -12.91
N ALA A 89 2.64 -8.48 -11.83
CA ALA A 89 2.02 -8.45 -10.52
C ALA A 89 0.83 -7.50 -10.45
N MET A 90 -0.26 -7.99 -9.86
CA MET A 90 -1.38 -7.22 -9.37
C MET A 90 -1.32 -7.11 -7.85
N ILE A 91 -1.53 -5.91 -7.33
CA ILE A 91 -1.40 -5.62 -5.90
C ILE A 91 -2.78 -5.50 -5.28
N PHE A 92 -3.12 -6.47 -4.45
CA PHE A 92 -4.31 -6.47 -3.61
C PHE A 92 -4.00 -5.77 -2.28
N ALA A 93 -4.85 -4.85 -1.87
CA ALA A 93 -4.73 -4.17 -0.58
C ALA A 93 -6.09 -4.10 0.13
N THR A 94 -6.13 -4.60 1.35
CA THR A 94 -7.25 -4.38 2.29
C THR A 94 -6.70 -4.13 3.68
N GLY A 95 -7.42 -3.36 4.49
CA GLY A 95 -7.04 -3.11 5.86
C GLY A 95 -7.49 -4.24 6.79
N SER A 96 -6.67 -4.54 7.80
CA SER A 96 -7.07 -5.39 8.93
C SER A 96 -8.27 -4.85 9.72
N THR A 97 -8.59 -3.56 9.54
CA THR A 97 -9.79 -2.90 10.07
C THR A 97 -10.39 -1.94 9.04
N ASN A 98 -11.66 -1.56 9.21
CA ASN A 98 -12.31 -0.53 8.37
C ASN A 98 -11.53 0.80 8.34
N ALA A 99 -10.92 1.17 9.48
CA ALA A 99 -10.09 2.38 9.56
C ALA A 99 -8.83 2.28 8.68
N ARG A 100 -8.20 1.09 8.62
CA ARG A 100 -7.06 0.80 7.76
C ARG A 100 -7.44 0.76 6.28
N THR A 101 -8.59 0.17 5.93
CA THR A 101 -9.10 0.22 4.55
C THR A 101 -9.37 1.66 4.11
N ARG A 102 -9.93 2.48 4.99
CA ARG A 102 -10.09 3.92 4.75
C ARG A 102 -8.75 4.64 4.59
N LEU A 103 -7.72 4.26 5.35
CA LEU A 103 -6.37 4.82 5.21
C LEU A 103 -5.77 4.53 3.83
N TYR A 104 -5.92 3.30 3.31
CA TYR A 104 -5.50 2.97 1.93
C TYR A 104 -6.26 3.79 0.89
N ARG A 105 -7.59 3.94 1.04
CA ARG A 105 -8.39 4.82 0.17
C ARG A 105 -7.85 6.25 0.13
N ILE A 106 -7.49 6.80 1.29
CA ILE A 106 -6.88 8.14 1.40
C ILE A 106 -5.53 8.18 0.68
N GLY A 107 -4.68 7.16 0.85
CA GLY A 107 -3.38 7.06 0.18
C GLY A 107 -3.50 7.01 -1.34
N ILE A 108 -4.40 6.17 -1.85
CA ILE A 108 -4.73 6.05 -3.27
C ILE A 108 -5.27 7.39 -3.80
N THR A 109 -6.29 7.96 -3.15
CA THR A 109 -6.88 9.25 -3.54
C THR A 109 -5.83 10.36 -3.63
N ASN A 110 -4.98 10.47 -2.62
CA ASN A 110 -3.94 11.48 -2.57
C ASN A 110 -2.90 11.32 -3.68
N ASN A 111 -2.67 10.11 -4.18
CA ASN A 111 -1.67 9.85 -5.22
C ASN A 111 -2.29 9.49 -6.58
N LEU A 112 -3.61 9.61 -6.72
CA LEU A 112 -4.35 9.09 -7.86
C LEU A 112 -3.85 9.66 -9.19
N THR A 113 -3.63 10.97 -9.27
CA THR A 113 -3.10 11.62 -10.48
C THR A 113 -1.77 11.03 -10.95
N GLU A 114 -0.92 10.59 -10.03
CA GLU A 114 0.35 9.96 -10.36
C GLU A 114 0.14 8.47 -10.68
N ILE A 115 -0.54 7.74 -9.79
CA ILE A 115 -0.85 6.30 -9.96
C ILE A 115 -1.54 6.03 -11.31
N SER A 116 -2.50 6.87 -11.70
CA SER A 116 -3.27 6.71 -12.93
C SER A 116 -2.48 6.98 -14.22
N LYS A 117 -1.21 7.38 -14.15
CA LYS A 117 -0.35 7.45 -15.35
C LYS A 117 -0.01 6.07 -15.85
N ASP A 118 0.42 5.19 -14.94
CA ASP A 118 1.00 3.89 -15.27
C ASP A 118 0.09 2.71 -14.84
N PHE A 119 -0.79 2.94 -13.87
CA PHE A 119 -1.62 1.91 -13.27
C PHE A 119 -3.13 2.16 -13.44
N VAL A 120 -3.89 1.07 -13.33
CA VAL A 120 -5.34 1.06 -13.10
C VAL A 120 -5.58 0.66 -11.65
N VAL A 121 -6.55 1.30 -11.01
CA VAL A 121 -7.01 0.94 -9.66
C VAL A 121 -8.46 0.51 -9.73
N PHE A 122 -8.76 -0.65 -9.15
CA PHE A 122 -10.11 -1.14 -8.93
C PHE A 122 -10.44 -1.11 -7.43
N GLY A 123 -11.72 -0.92 -7.12
CA GLY A 123 -12.27 -1.04 -5.77
C GLY A 123 -13.30 -2.17 -5.70
N LEU A 124 -13.28 -2.94 -4.61
CA LEU A 124 -14.26 -3.97 -4.33
C LEU A 124 -15.47 -3.36 -3.60
N MET A 125 -16.65 -3.47 -4.21
CA MET A 125 -17.88 -2.89 -3.67
C MET A 125 -18.48 -3.73 -2.53
N LYS A 126 -18.68 -3.08 -1.38
CA LYS A 126 -19.19 -3.69 -0.13
C LYS A 126 -20.49 -4.47 -0.27
N ASN A 127 -21.38 -4.00 -1.13
CA ASN A 127 -22.73 -4.56 -1.24
C ASN A 127 -22.92 -5.44 -2.49
N GLY A 128 -21.89 -5.58 -3.32
CA GLY A 128 -22.03 -6.14 -4.66
C GLY A 128 -21.01 -7.22 -5.02
N ASN A 129 -20.00 -7.46 -4.18
CA ASN A 129 -18.89 -8.41 -4.44
C ASN A 129 -18.32 -8.35 -5.87
N HIS A 130 -18.32 -7.16 -6.47
CA HIS A 130 -17.76 -6.93 -7.79
C HIS A 130 -16.71 -5.83 -7.71
N TRP A 131 -15.76 -5.93 -8.64
CA TRP A 131 -14.71 -4.96 -8.84
C TRP A 131 -15.17 -3.91 -9.85
N GLU A 132 -14.96 -2.64 -9.54
CA GLU A 132 -15.18 -1.52 -10.45
C GLU A 132 -13.95 -0.60 -10.45
N HIS A 133 -13.85 0.28 -11.44
CA HIS A 133 -12.81 1.31 -11.42
C HIS A 133 -12.94 2.19 -10.17
N PHE A 134 -11.81 2.43 -9.51
CA PHE A 134 -11.77 3.23 -8.30
C PHE A 134 -12.30 4.63 -8.54
N THR A 135 -13.32 5.01 -7.78
CA THR A 135 -13.92 6.35 -7.80
C THR A 135 -13.68 7.07 -6.48
N VAL A 136 -13.16 8.30 -6.56
CA VAL A 136 -12.91 9.13 -5.36
C VAL A 136 -14.22 9.40 -4.63
N GLY A 137 -14.22 9.20 -3.31
CA GLY A 137 -15.38 9.42 -2.45
C GLY A 137 -16.27 8.18 -2.27
N VAL A 138 -16.08 7.12 -3.06
CA VAL A 138 -16.80 5.84 -2.89
C VAL A 138 -16.15 5.00 -1.79
N GLU A 139 -16.95 4.23 -1.08
CA GLU A 139 -16.51 3.30 -0.03
C GLU A 139 -16.25 1.91 -0.63
N TYR A 140 -15.04 1.40 -0.45
CA TYR A 140 -14.62 0.09 -0.93
C TYR A 140 -14.09 -0.77 0.22
N GLU A 141 -14.18 -2.09 0.09
CA GLU A 141 -13.67 -3.05 1.06
C GLU A 141 -12.22 -3.47 0.80
N ALA A 142 -11.81 -3.41 -0.46
CA ALA A 142 -10.46 -3.72 -0.89
C ALA A 142 -10.12 -2.96 -2.19
N PHE A 143 -8.84 -2.93 -2.51
CA PHE A 143 -8.29 -2.30 -3.70
C PHE A 143 -7.45 -3.31 -4.47
N LEU A 144 -7.46 -3.19 -5.79
CA LEU A 144 -6.59 -3.93 -6.69
C LEU A 144 -5.89 -2.94 -7.61
N ILE A 145 -4.57 -3.02 -7.69
CA ILE A 145 -3.74 -2.11 -8.50
C ILE A 145 -2.99 -2.97 -9.52
N SER A 146 -3.03 -2.59 -10.79
CA SER A 146 -2.35 -3.31 -11.87
C SER A 146 -1.72 -2.33 -12.87
N LYS A 147 -0.65 -2.74 -13.55
CA LYS A 147 -0.17 -2.03 -14.75
C LYS A 147 -1.27 -1.99 -15.80
N LYS A 148 -1.42 -0.86 -16.49
CA LYS A 148 -2.40 -0.73 -17.57
C LYS A 148 -2.23 -1.78 -18.66
N GLU A 149 -1.00 -2.18 -18.92
CA GLU A 149 -0.65 -3.18 -19.94
C GLU A 149 -1.14 -4.60 -19.61
N ASN A 150 -1.47 -4.87 -18.34
CA ASN A 150 -1.95 -6.17 -17.89
C ASN A 150 -3.49 -6.30 -17.97
N ILE A 151 -4.21 -5.26 -18.40
CA ILE A 151 -5.69 -5.19 -18.44
C ILE A 151 -6.18 -5.15 -19.89
#